data_AF-A0A2V5QH83-F1
#
_entry.id   AF-A0A2V5QH83-F1
#
_cell.length_a   1.000
_cell.length_b   1.000
_cell.length_c   1.000
_cell.angle_alpha   90.00
_cell.angle_beta   90.00
_cell.angle_gamma   90.00
#
_symmetry.space_group_name_H-M   'P 1'
#
loop_
_entity.id
_entity.type
_entity.pdbx_description
1 polymer ?
#
loop_
_entity_poly.entity_id
_entity_poly.type
_entity_poly.pdbx_seq_one_letter_code
_entity_poly.pdbx_strand_id
1 'polypeptide(L)'
;MLREALTGSQANPSYGLTFWLNSQAPNGREADMERMLDLPWQNAQWTNVCICKDAPSDMVVALGSHYQRLYVIPSLNVVVVRQGSGVKFSDAHFLSLLLGHP
;
A
#
# COMPACT_ATOMS: atom_id res chain seq x y z
N MET A 1 -11.64 -17.67 0.04
CA MET A 1 -12.22 -16.36 -0.30
C MET A 1 -11.45 -15.17 0.28
N LEU A 2 -11.49 -14.83 1.59
CA LEU A 2 -10.75 -13.64 2.08
C LEU A 2 -9.22 -13.82 2.04
N ARG A 3 -8.70 -15.00 2.39
CA ARG A 3 -7.25 -15.25 2.38
C ARG A 3 -6.59 -15.04 1.01
N GLU A 4 -7.29 -15.40 -0.06
CA GLU A 4 -6.80 -15.21 -1.43
C GLU A 4 -6.67 -13.73 -1.78
N ALA A 5 -7.53 -12.88 -1.22
CA ALA A 5 -7.46 -11.44 -1.42
C ALA A 5 -6.20 -10.81 -0.82
N LEU A 6 -5.52 -11.50 0.11
CA LEU A 6 -4.32 -11.03 0.79
C LEU A 6 -3.04 -11.76 0.31
N THR A 7 -3.14 -12.52 -0.78
CA THR A 7 -2.02 -13.28 -1.34
C THR A 7 -1.62 -12.68 -2.69
N GLY A 8 -0.34 -12.29 -2.81
CA GLY A 8 0.22 -11.79 -4.05
C GLY A 8 0.32 -12.87 -5.13
N SER A 9 0.34 -12.45 -6.39
CA SER A 9 0.56 -13.35 -7.54
C SER A 9 2.03 -13.35 -7.98
N GLN A 10 2.42 -14.27 -8.86
CA GLN A 10 3.74 -14.24 -9.49
C GLN A 10 3.96 -12.97 -10.33
N ALA A 11 2.91 -12.46 -10.99
CA ALA A 11 3.01 -11.26 -11.83
C ALA A 11 3.12 -9.98 -10.99
N ASN A 12 2.44 -9.92 -9.85
CA ASN A 12 2.53 -8.81 -8.89
C ASN A 12 2.44 -9.36 -7.46
N PRO A 13 3.60 -9.59 -6.80
CA PRO A 13 3.62 -10.07 -5.42
C PRO A 13 3.08 -9.06 -4.41
N SER A 14 3.04 -7.78 -4.78
CA SER A 14 2.63 -6.66 -3.92
C SER A 14 1.13 -6.37 -3.99
N TYR A 15 0.35 -7.16 -4.74
CA TYR A 15 -1.08 -6.95 -4.96
C TYR A 15 -1.84 -8.28 -4.89
N GLY A 16 -2.89 -8.31 -4.05
CA GLY A 16 -3.84 -9.41 -3.95
C GLY A 16 -5.12 -9.15 -4.74
N LEU A 17 -6.28 -9.52 -4.20
CA LEU A 17 -7.58 -9.18 -4.80
C LEU A 17 -8.12 -7.95 -4.07
N THR A 18 -8.10 -6.78 -4.72
CA THR A 18 -8.52 -5.46 -4.18
C THR A 18 -7.55 -4.76 -3.21
N PHE A 19 -6.56 -5.48 -2.68
CA PHE A 19 -5.61 -4.94 -1.71
C PHE A 19 -4.17 -4.89 -2.24
N TRP A 20 -3.49 -3.80 -1.93
CA TRP A 20 -2.04 -3.70 -1.96
C TRP A 20 -1.45 -4.26 -0.66
N LEU A 21 -0.41 -5.06 -0.79
CA LEU A 21 0.20 -5.82 0.29
C LEU A 21 1.52 -5.16 0.69
N ASN A 22 1.69 -4.87 1.98
CA ASN A 22 2.94 -4.32 2.50
C ASN A 22 3.97 -5.41 2.85
N SER A 23 3.77 -6.65 2.38
CA SER A 23 4.52 -7.85 2.77
C SER A 23 6.02 -7.78 2.49
N GLN A 24 6.44 -6.92 1.54
CA GLN A 24 7.85 -6.70 1.23
C GLN A 24 8.53 -5.71 2.18
N ALA A 25 7.80 -5.04 3.08
CA ALA A 25 8.42 -4.21 4.11
C ALA A 25 9.29 -5.07 5.05
N PRO A 26 10.49 -4.61 5.44
CA PRO A 26 11.10 -3.30 5.17
C PRO A 26 11.98 -3.24 3.90
N ASN A 27 12.11 -4.34 3.16
CA ASN A 27 13.07 -4.49 2.05
C ASN A 27 12.56 -3.95 0.70
N GLY A 28 11.25 -3.73 0.59
CA GLY A 28 10.61 -3.18 -0.60
C GLY A 28 10.94 -1.70 -0.81
N ARG A 29 10.86 -1.25 -2.06
CA ARG A 29 10.89 0.16 -2.43
C ARG A 29 9.52 0.78 -2.19
N GLU A 30 9.47 1.86 -1.40
CA GLU A 30 8.23 2.62 -1.24
C GLU A 30 7.78 3.19 -2.58
N ALA A 31 6.48 3.07 -2.85
CA ALA A 31 5.91 3.50 -4.11
C ALA A 31 4.57 4.21 -3.94
N ASP A 32 4.41 5.31 -4.67
CA ASP A 32 3.11 5.94 -4.89
C ASP A 32 2.37 5.15 -5.97
N MET A 33 1.50 4.24 -5.53
CA MET A 33 0.78 3.33 -6.42
C MET A 33 -0.16 4.08 -7.36
N GLU A 34 -0.76 5.20 -6.91
CA GLU A 34 -1.66 6.01 -7.73
C GLU A 34 -0.88 6.63 -8.90
N ARG A 35 0.28 7.21 -8.61
CA ARG A 35 1.19 7.70 -9.66
C ARG A 35 1.70 6.59 -10.57
N MET A 36 1.96 5.39 -10.04
CA MET A 36 2.44 4.28 -10.85
C MET A 36 1.39 3.78 -11.85
N LEU A 37 0.11 3.87 -11.51
CA LEU A 37 -0.98 3.53 -12.43
C LEU A 37 -1.08 4.51 -13.62
N ASP A 38 -0.61 5.74 -13.45
CA ASP A 38 -0.58 6.76 -14.51
C ASP A 38 0.61 6.60 -15.48
N LEU A 39 1.60 5.77 -15.14
CA LEU A 39 2.76 5.54 -16.01
C LEU A 39 2.37 4.67 -17.21
N PRO A 40 3.03 4.85 -18.38
CA PRO A 40 3.00 3.84 -19.42
C PRO A 40 3.39 2.49 -18.84
N TRP A 41 2.64 1.43 -19.14
CA TRP A 41 2.78 0.13 -18.46
C TRP A 41 4.20 -0.45 -18.54
N GLN A 42 4.95 -0.15 -19.61
CA GLN A 42 6.35 -0.57 -19.79
C GLN A 42 7.31 0.02 -18.74
N ASN A 43 6.94 1.16 -18.16
CA ASN A 43 7.74 1.91 -17.19
C ASN A 43 7.33 1.62 -15.74
N ALA A 44 6.17 0.98 -15.52
CA ALA A 44 5.66 0.71 -14.19
C ALA A 44 6.32 -0.55 -13.60
N GLN A 45 7.00 -0.39 -12.45
CA GLN A 45 7.69 -1.48 -11.75
C GLN A 45 6.96 -1.89 -10.47
N TRP A 46 6.16 -2.95 -10.57
CA TRP A 46 5.27 -3.45 -9.51
C TRP A 46 5.90 -4.50 -8.58
N THR A 47 7.10 -4.94 -8.90
CA THR A 47 7.84 -5.92 -8.09
C THR A 47 8.72 -5.23 -7.07
N ASN A 48 8.94 -5.91 -5.93
CA ASN A 48 9.76 -5.40 -4.82
C ASN A 48 9.34 -3.98 -4.36
N VAL A 49 8.04 -3.72 -4.30
CA VAL A 49 7.48 -2.47 -3.78
C VAL A 49 6.73 -2.69 -2.48
N CYS A 50 6.67 -1.65 -1.66
CA CYS A 50 5.85 -1.58 -0.46
C CYS A 50 5.15 -0.22 -0.40
N ILE A 51 4.16 -0.09 0.49
CA ILE A 51 3.46 1.17 0.72
C ILE A 51 4.27 2.04 1.68
N CYS A 52 4.78 1.44 2.76
CA CYS A 52 5.58 2.11 3.78
C CYS A 52 6.52 1.09 4.42
N LYS A 53 7.81 1.41 4.51
CA LYS A 53 8.83 0.56 5.13
C LYS A 53 8.67 0.47 6.65
N ASP A 54 8.21 1.55 7.26
CA ASP A 54 8.04 1.65 8.71
C ASP A 54 6.71 1.06 9.19
N ALA A 55 5.82 0.71 8.25
CA ALA A 55 4.59 0.00 8.57
C ALA A 55 4.82 -1.53 8.63
N PRO A 56 4.10 -2.25 9.52
CA PRO A 56 4.16 -3.70 9.57
C PRO A 56 3.92 -4.38 8.21
N SER A 57 4.58 -5.51 7.99
CA SER A 57 4.47 -6.26 6.72
C SER A 57 3.10 -6.93 6.53
N ASP A 58 2.33 -7.09 7.61
CA ASP A 58 0.95 -7.57 7.56
C ASP A 58 -0.08 -6.47 7.23
N MET A 59 0.37 -5.22 7.05
CA MET A 59 -0.51 -4.15 6.57
C MET A 59 -1.00 -4.44 5.15
N VAL A 60 -2.29 -4.23 4.93
CA VAL A 60 -2.92 -4.25 3.62
C VAL A 60 -3.70 -2.96 3.38
N VAL A 61 -3.74 -2.51 2.13
CA VAL A 61 -4.32 -1.22 1.78
C VAL A 61 -5.23 -1.33 0.58
N ALA A 62 -6.49 -0.91 0.71
CA ALA A 62 -7.34 -0.67 -0.45
C ALA A 62 -7.15 0.78 -0.91
N LEU A 63 -6.90 0.96 -2.20
CA LEU A 63 -6.63 2.25 -2.82
C LEU A 63 -7.80 2.62 -3.72
N GLY A 64 -8.46 3.74 -3.41
CA GLY A 64 -9.45 4.36 -4.28
C GLY A 64 -8.90 5.64 -4.90
N SER A 65 -9.53 6.06 -6.00
CA SER A 65 -9.19 7.31 -6.69
C SER A 65 -9.20 8.51 -5.74
N HIS A 66 -8.40 9.52 -6.09
CA HIS A 66 -8.25 10.76 -5.31
C HIS A 66 -7.55 10.53 -3.97
N TYR A 67 -6.64 9.55 -3.92
CA TYR A 67 -5.95 9.13 -2.71
C TYR A 67 -6.88 8.59 -1.61
N GLN A 68 -8.04 8.03 -1.93
CA GLN A 68 -8.85 7.34 -0.91
C GLN A 68 -8.11 6.10 -0.42
N ARG A 69 -8.08 5.89 0.90
CA ARG A 69 -7.33 4.79 1.50
C ARG A 69 -8.12 4.13 2.61
N LEU A 70 -8.06 2.81 2.63
CA LEU A 70 -8.39 1.98 3.79
C LEU A 70 -7.12 1.20 4.13
N TYR A 71 -6.49 1.56 5.24
CA TYR A 71 -5.36 0.81 5.80
C TYR A 71 -5.90 -0.15 6.85
N VAL A 72 -5.47 -1.41 6.80
CA VAL A 72 -5.74 -2.41 7.82
C VAL A 72 -4.40 -2.95 8.29
N ILE A 73 -4.12 -2.83 9.58
CA ILE A 73 -2.88 -3.32 10.22
C ILE A 73 -3.28 -4.30 11.34
N PRO A 74 -3.40 -5.60 11.02
CA PRO A 74 -3.90 -6.60 11.98
C PRO A 74 -3.06 -6.68 13.25
N SER A 75 -1.74 -6.70 13.13
CA SER A 75 -0.78 -6.78 14.24
C SER A 75 -0.92 -5.65 15.27
N LEU A 76 -1.42 -4.49 14.84
CA LEU A 76 -1.65 -3.33 15.70
C LEU A 76 -3.13 -3.16 16.10
N ASN A 77 -4.03 -3.99 15.57
CA ASN A 77 -5.48 -3.81 15.70
C ASN A 77 -5.95 -2.41 15.27
N VAL A 78 -5.38 -1.91 14.16
CA VAL A 78 -5.64 -0.57 13.64
C VAL A 78 -6.31 -0.66 12.27
N VAL A 79 -7.36 0.15 12.09
CA VAL A 79 -7.98 0.43 10.80
C VAL A 79 -8.05 1.95 10.63
N VAL A 80 -7.57 2.43 9.49
CA VAL A 80 -7.59 3.86 9.16
C VAL A 80 -8.31 4.07 7.84
N VAL A 81 -9.27 4.99 7.83
CA VAL A 81 -9.97 5.43 6.63
C VAL A 81 -9.57 6.86 6.32
N ARG A 82 -9.05 7.09 5.12
CA ARG A 82 -8.80 8.42 4.56
C ARG A 82 -9.79 8.69 3.44
N GLN A 83 -10.62 9.71 3.63
CA GLN A 83 -11.42 10.30 2.56
C GLN A 83 -10.59 11.33 1.80
N GLY A 84 -10.22 11.00 0.57
CA GLY A 84 -9.39 11.83 -0.29
C GLY A 84 -10.19 12.70 -1.25
N SER A 85 -9.62 13.86 -1.62
CA SER A 85 -10.27 14.88 -2.46
C SER A 85 -9.40 15.38 -3.61
N GLY A 86 -8.41 14.59 -4.06
CA GLY A 86 -7.61 14.89 -5.25
C GLY A 86 -6.33 15.69 -5.00
N VAL A 87 -6.03 16.01 -3.74
CA VAL A 87 -4.73 16.57 -3.36
C VAL A 87 -3.71 15.44 -3.25
N LYS A 88 -2.49 15.69 -3.76
CA LYS A 88 -1.36 14.76 -3.66
C LYS A 88 -1.14 14.35 -2.21
N PHE A 89 -0.89 13.05 -1.99
CA PHE A 89 -0.73 12.48 -0.68
C PHE A 89 0.36 11.41 -0.68
N SER A 90 1.08 11.30 0.43
CA SER A 90 2.13 10.30 0.62
C SER A 90 1.69 9.32 1.69
N ASP A 91 1.42 8.09 1.29
CA ASP A 91 1.08 6.99 2.20
C ASP A 91 2.21 6.76 3.23
N ALA A 92 3.45 6.65 2.75
CA ALA A 92 4.63 6.43 3.60
C ALA A 92 4.78 7.52 4.67
N HIS A 93 4.72 8.81 4.28
CA HIS A 93 4.88 9.90 5.24
C HIS A 93 3.75 9.95 6.28
N PHE A 94 2.49 9.73 5.85
CA PHE A 94 1.36 9.67 6.77
C PHE A 94 1.50 8.51 7.77
N LEU A 95 1.85 7.33 7.28
CA LEU A 95 2.01 6.13 8.12
C LEU A 95 3.19 6.26 9.06
N SER A 96 4.30 6.86 8.62
CA SER A 96 5.47 7.07 9.47
C SER A 96 5.13 7.97 10.67
N LEU A 97 4.38 9.05 10.44
CA LEU A 97 3.86 9.90 11.52
C LEU A 97 2.86 9.17 12.42
N LEU A 98 1.92 8.43 11.84
CA LEU A 98 0.90 7.69 12.59
C LEU A 98 1.52 6.63 13.51
N LEU A 99 2.60 5.98 13.05
CA LEU A 99 3.26 4.88 13.75
C LEU A 99 4.41 5.35 14.66
N GLY A 100 4.72 6.66 14.68
CA GLY A 100 5.78 7.21 15.53
C GLY A 100 7.21 6.99 15.01
N HIS A 101 7.37 6.91 13.69
CA HIS A 101 8.64 6.78 12.97
C HIS A 101 8.89 8.01 12.06
N PRO A 102 9.13 9.22 12.62
CA PRO A 102 9.26 10.45 11.84
C PRO A 102 10.53 10.54 11.01
#